data_AF-A0AAJ6ED60-F1
#
_entry.id   AF-A0AAJ6ED60-F1
#
_cell.length_a   1.000
_cell.length_b   1.000
_cell.length_c   1.000
_cell.angle_alpha   90.00
_cell.angle_beta   90.00
_cell.angle_gamma   90.00
#
_symmetry.space_group_name_H-M   'P 1'
#
loop_
_entity.id
_entity.type
_entity.pdbx_description
1 polymer ?
#
loop_
_entity_poly.entity_id
_entity_poly.type
_entity_poly.pdbx_seq_one_letter_code
_entity_poly.pdbx_strand_id
1 'polypeptide(L)'
;MPCRSAAICFATLLLATLAPPQVGAQDVPGIEICTVEKTMERRTSCLQSNVDFLQKTITKLNLDHQQKLDAANRQIDTLKASVAGLQKTLGDLQAAQAKTAEELKKKQDAPPAKDAQPAAKEGNKDATR
;
A
#
# COMPACT_ATOMS: atom_id res chain seq x y z
N MET A 1 -9.54 16.53 -17.09
CA MET A 1 -10.62 15.52 -17.02
C MET A 1 -10.40 14.33 -16.04
N PRO A 2 -9.26 14.10 -15.34
CA PRO A 2 -9.10 12.90 -14.49
C PRO A 2 -9.86 12.96 -13.14
N CYS A 3 -10.19 14.15 -12.63
CA CYS A 3 -10.84 14.29 -11.32
C CYS A 3 -12.28 13.73 -11.27
N ARG A 4 -13.00 13.68 -12.41
CA ARG A 4 -14.36 13.14 -12.46
C ARG A 4 -14.38 11.63 -12.27
N SER A 5 -13.42 10.91 -12.85
CA SER A 5 -13.32 9.45 -12.68
C SER A 5 -12.96 9.06 -11.24
N ALA A 6 -12.04 9.78 -10.59
CA ALA A 6 -11.68 9.50 -9.21
C ALA A 6 -12.87 9.67 -8.26
N ALA A 7 -13.64 10.75 -8.39
CA ALA A 7 -14.82 11.00 -7.57
C ALA A 7 -15.91 9.92 -7.74
N ILE A 8 -16.10 9.42 -8.97
CA ILE A 8 -17.04 8.33 -9.26
C ILE A 8 -16.57 7.04 -8.59
N CYS A 9 -15.27 6.70 -8.68
CA CYS A 9 -14.71 5.51 -8.03
C CYS A 9 -14.88 5.55 -6.49
N PHE A 10 -14.60 6.70 -5.87
CA PHE A 10 -14.79 6.87 -4.43
C PHE A 10 -16.26 6.75 -4.02
N ALA A 11 -17.19 7.35 -4.79
CA ALA A 11 -18.61 7.25 -4.52
C ALA A 11 -19.13 5.81 -4.66
N THR A 12 -18.68 5.06 -5.66
CA THR A 12 -19.06 3.64 -5.82
C THR A 12 -18.49 2.75 -4.71
N LEU A 13 -17.27 3.02 -4.24
CA LEU A 13 -16.67 2.26 -3.15
C LEU A 13 -17.39 2.53 -1.82
N LEU A 14 -17.73 3.80 -1.55
CA LEU A 14 -18.54 4.18 -0.39
C LEU A 14 -19.92 3.52 -0.43
N LEU A 15 -20.60 3.55 -1.57
CA LEU A 15 -21.94 2.96 -1.71
C LEU A 15 -21.93 1.44 -1.54
N ALA A 16 -20.86 0.76 -1.99
CA ALA A 16 -20.68 -0.68 -1.79
C ALA A 16 -20.50 -1.06 -0.30
N THR A 17 -19.88 -0.19 0.51
CA THR A 17 -19.71 -0.44 1.95
C THR A 17 -20.97 -0.20 2.80
N LEU A 18 -21.96 0.53 2.27
CA LEU A 18 -23.24 0.78 2.96
C LEU A 18 -24.31 -0.29 2.69
N ALA A 19 -24.04 -1.27 1.84
CA ALA A 19 -24.96 -2.38 1.62
C ALA A 19 -25.11 -3.17 2.94
N PRO A 20 -26.33 -3.31 3.50
CA PRO A 20 -26.53 -4.13 4.69
C PRO A 20 -26.07 -5.56 4.39
N PRO A 21 -25.31 -6.19 5.29
CA PRO A 21 -24.92 -7.59 5.09
C PRO A 21 -26.20 -8.40 4.98
N GLN A 22 -26.34 -9.11 3.87
CA GLN A 22 -27.44 -10.02 3.67
C GLN A 22 -27.14 -11.21 4.57
N VAL A 23 -27.67 -11.17 5.80
CA VAL A 23 -27.59 -12.29 6.74
C VAL A 23 -28.54 -13.36 6.22
N GLY A 24 -28.07 -14.12 5.22
CA GLY A 24 -28.56 -15.47 5.04
C GLY A 24 -28.35 -16.22 6.36
N ALA A 25 -29.29 -17.08 6.73
CA ALA A 25 -29.07 -17.97 7.86
C ALA A 25 -27.74 -18.69 7.62
N GLN A 26 -26.76 -18.47 8.49
CA GLN A 26 -25.51 -19.21 8.42
C GLN A 26 -25.84 -20.63 8.82
N ASP A 27 -25.66 -21.55 7.88
CA ASP A 27 -25.96 -22.94 8.12
C ASP A 27 -25.06 -23.43 9.25
N VAL A 28 -25.68 -23.91 10.32
CA VAL A 28 -24.95 -24.46 11.47
C VAL A 28 -24.56 -25.87 11.06
N PRO A 29 -23.28 -26.16 10.72
CA PRO A 29 -22.93 -27.39 10.03
C PRO A 29 -23.31 -28.59 10.90
N GLY A 30 -24.18 -29.49 10.43
CA GLY A 30 -24.61 -30.67 11.17
C GLY A 30 -25.83 -30.47 12.08
N ILE A 31 -26.44 -29.28 12.10
CA ILE A 31 -27.73 -29.05 12.79
C ILE A 31 -28.83 -29.89 12.12
N GLU A 32 -28.73 -30.08 10.81
CA GLU A 32 -29.62 -30.93 10.02
C GLU A 32 -29.58 -32.37 10.53
N ILE A 33 -28.40 -32.89 10.92
CA ILE A 33 -28.26 -34.25 11.45
C ILE A 33 -28.80 -34.35 12.89
N CYS A 34 -28.52 -33.35 13.73
CA CYS A 34 -28.97 -33.36 15.12
C CYS A 34 -30.49 -33.17 15.26
N THR A 35 -31.16 -32.58 14.27
CA THR A 35 -32.62 -32.32 14.31
C THR A 35 -33.45 -33.49 13.78
N VAL A 36 -32.88 -34.40 12.99
CA VAL A 36 -33.57 -35.65 12.58
C VAL A 36 -33.61 -36.70 13.70
N GLU A 37 -32.77 -36.57 14.72
CA GLU A 37 -32.67 -37.52 15.83
C GLU A 37 -33.91 -37.46 16.74
N LYS A 38 -34.56 -38.63 16.92
CA LYS A 38 -35.84 -38.76 17.61
C LYS A 38 -35.68 -39.02 19.11
N THR A 39 -34.55 -39.59 19.52
CA THR A 39 -34.26 -39.87 20.93
C THR A 39 -33.68 -38.63 21.61
N MET A 40 -34.25 -38.23 22.74
CA MET A 40 -33.86 -36.98 23.42
C MET A 40 -32.40 -37.02 23.92
N GLU A 41 -31.91 -38.17 24.43
CA GLU A 41 -30.51 -38.32 24.83
C GLU A 41 -29.55 -38.13 23.64
N ARG A 42 -29.86 -38.72 22.49
CA ARG A 42 -28.96 -38.70 21.33
C ARG A 42 -29.01 -37.38 20.57
N ARG A 43 -30.16 -36.70 20.58
CA ARG A 43 -30.29 -35.31 20.10
C ARG A 43 -29.45 -34.36 20.95
N THR A 44 -29.48 -34.51 22.27
CA THR A 44 -28.71 -33.66 23.18
C THR A 44 -27.20 -33.86 23.00
N SER A 45 -26.74 -35.11 22.87
CA SER A 45 -25.31 -35.38 22.64
C SER A 45 -24.80 -34.91 21.28
N CYS A 46 -25.61 -35.04 20.22
CA CYS A 46 -25.29 -34.50 18.90
C CYS A 46 -25.14 -32.97 18.96
N LEU A 47 -26.12 -32.27 19.53
CA LEU A 47 -26.07 -30.80 19.68
C LEU A 47 -24.88 -30.33 20.51
N GLN A 48 -24.52 -31.07 21.58
CA GLN A 48 -23.36 -30.74 22.40
C GLN A 48 -22.05 -30.82 21.60
N SER A 49 -21.87 -31.89 20.83
CA SER A 49 -20.69 -32.04 19.97
C SER A 49 -20.63 -30.98 18.86
N ASN A 50 -21.79 -30.56 18.35
CA ASN A 50 -21.91 -29.49 17.36
C ASN A 50 -21.47 -28.14 17.93
N VAL A 51 -21.96 -27.78 19.12
CA VAL A 51 -21.57 -26.56 19.83
C VAL A 51 -20.08 -26.55 20.14
N ASP A 52 -19.50 -27.66 20.60
CA ASP A 52 -18.06 -27.76 20.84
C ASP A 52 -17.24 -27.54 19.56
N PHE A 53 -17.67 -28.13 18.43
CA PHE A 53 -17.03 -27.91 17.13
C PHE A 53 -17.12 -26.44 16.69
N LEU A 54 -18.30 -25.82 16.80
CA LEU A 54 -18.50 -24.41 16.48
C LEU A 54 -17.64 -23.51 17.37
N GLN A 55 -17.62 -23.76 18.68
CA GLN A 55 -16.83 -22.98 19.64
C GLN A 55 -15.35 -23.02 19.27
N LYS A 56 -14.81 -24.23 18.99
CA LYS A 56 -13.42 -24.41 18.54
C LYS A 56 -13.14 -23.70 17.23
N THR A 57 -14.08 -23.77 16.29
CA THR A 57 -13.98 -23.10 14.99
C THR A 57 -13.96 -21.58 15.16
N ILE A 58 -14.88 -21.01 15.93
CA ILE A 58 -14.94 -19.56 16.24
C ILE A 58 -13.63 -19.11 16.90
N THR A 59 -13.13 -19.84 17.89
CA THR A 59 -11.84 -19.51 18.53
C THR A 59 -10.70 -19.52 17.51
N LYS A 60 -10.65 -20.52 16.63
CA LYS A 60 -9.63 -20.60 15.58
C LYS A 60 -9.71 -19.43 14.60
N LEU A 61 -10.91 -19.10 14.12
CA LEU A 61 -11.10 -17.96 13.22
C LEU A 61 -10.73 -16.64 13.89
N ASN A 62 -11.08 -16.45 15.17
CA ASN A 62 -10.71 -15.24 15.90
C ASN A 62 -9.19 -15.10 16.02
N LEU A 63 -8.47 -16.18 16.33
CA LEU A 63 -7.01 -16.15 16.40
C LEU A 63 -6.37 -15.87 15.03
N ASP A 64 -6.85 -16.51 13.97
CA ASP A 64 -6.37 -16.28 12.61
C ASP A 64 -6.58 -14.82 12.17
N HIS A 65 -7.76 -14.25 12.46
CA HIS A 65 -8.02 -12.84 12.17
C HIS A 65 -7.16 -11.89 13.00
N GLN A 66 -6.96 -12.16 14.29
CA GLN A 66 -6.05 -11.36 15.11
C GLN A 66 -4.62 -11.38 14.55
N GLN A 67 -4.11 -12.56 14.17
CA GLN A 67 -2.80 -12.68 13.55
C GLN A 67 -2.69 -11.91 12.23
N LYS A 68 -3.73 -11.93 11.39
CA LYS A 68 -3.79 -11.14 10.16
C LYS A 68 -3.78 -9.63 10.44
N LEU A 69 -4.53 -9.18 11.44
CA LEU A 69 -4.56 -7.77 11.84
C LEU A 69 -3.18 -7.32 12.36
N ASP A 70 -2.53 -8.13 13.19
CA ASP A 70 -1.19 -7.83 13.69
C ASP A 70 -0.15 -7.78 12.56
N ALA A 71 -0.21 -8.72 11.61
CA ALA A 71 0.65 -8.70 10.43
C ALA A 71 0.42 -7.45 9.57
N ALA A 72 -0.84 -7.06 9.35
CA ALA A 72 -1.19 -5.85 8.61
C ALA A 72 -0.69 -4.58 9.32
N ASN A 73 -0.81 -4.51 10.66
CA ASN A 73 -0.28 -3.38 11.43
C ASN A 73 1.23 -3.22 11.27
N ARG A 74 2.00 -4.32 11.29
CA ARG A 74 3.44 -4.28 11.03
C ARG A 74 3.77 -3.80 9.62
N GLN A 75 2.98 -4.18 8.62
CA GLN A 75 3.13 -3.66 7.25
C GLN A 75 2.85 -2.16 7.21
N ILE A 76 1.80 -1.69 7.89
CA ILE A 76 1.49 -0.26 8.00
C ILE A 76 2.67 0.51 8.61
N ASP A 77 3.28 0.01 9.68
CA ASP A 77 4.42 0.69 10.31
C ASP A 77 5.65 0.72 9.41
N THR A 78 5.90 -0.37 8.67
CA THR A 78 6.97 -0.42 7.66
C THR A 78 6.72 0.62 6.56
N LEU A 79 5.49 0.68 6.03
CA LEU A 79 5.12 1.65 5.00
C LEU A 79 5.22 3.09 5.52
N LYS A 80 4.81 3.37 6.75
CA LYS A 80 4.96 4.70 7.37
C LYS A 80 6.43 5.12 7.43
N ALA A 81 7.32 4.21 7.83
CA ALA A 81 8.76 4.48 7.86
C ALA A 81 9.31 4.77 6.45
N SER A 82 8.88 4.01 5.44
CA SER A 82 9.25 4.28 4.04
C SER A 82 8.75 5.63 3.55
N VAL A 83 7.50 6.00 3.87
CA VAL A 83 6.93 7.32 3.53
C VAL A 83 7.73 8.44 4.20
N ALA A 84 8.08 8.31 5.48
CA ALA A 84 8.90 9.30 6.18
C ALA A 84 10.31 9.42 5.55
N GLY A 85 10.92 8.30 5.16
CA GLY A 85 12.19 8.29 4.43
C GLY A 85 12.10 9.00 3.09
N LEU A 86 11.06 8.72 2.30
CA LEU A 86 10.82 9.37 1.02
C LEU A 86 10.57 10.88 1.18
N GLN A 87 9.77 11.29 2.17
CA GLN A 87 9.55 12.70 2.49
C GLN A 87 10.86 13.43 2.80
N LYS A 88 11.79 12.79 3.51
CA LYS A 88 13.11 13.35 3.78
C LYS A 88 13.93 13.51 2.49
N THR A 89 13.98 12.50 1.64
CA THR A 89 14.70 12.59 0.35
C THR A 89 14.15 13.67 -0.56
N LEU A 90 12.83 13.88 -0.57
CA LEU A 90 12.19 14.97 -1.32
C LEU A 90 12.61 16.34 -0.76
N GLY A 91 12.65 16.49 0.56
CA GLY A 91 13.15 17.71 1.21
C GLY A 91 14.60 18.01 0.84
N ASP A 92 15.48 17.00 0.89
CA ASP A 92 16.89 17.13 0.54
C ASP A 92 17.09 17.52 -0.94
N LEU A 93 16.35 16.90 -1.85
CA LEU A 93 16.38 17.21 -3.28
C LEU A 93 15.84 18.61 -3.59
N GLN A 94 14.75 19.02 -2.94
CA GLN A 94 14.18 20.36 -3.13
C GLN A 94 15.14 21.45 -2.62
N ALA A 95 15.82 21.20 -1.49
CA ALA A 95 16.86 22.09 -0.97
C ALA A 95 18.09 22.15 -1.90
N ALA A 96 18.54 21.01 -2.44
CA ALA A 96 19.63 20.96 -3.41
C ALA A 96 19.26 21.73 -4.69
N GLN A 97 18.06 21.53 -5.23
CA GLN A 97 17.57 22.22 -6.42
C GLN A 97 17.49 23.74 -6.19
N ALA A 98 17.02 24.19 -5.03
CA ALA A 98 16.97 25.61 -4.67
C ALA A 98 18.37 26.24 -4.65
N LYS A 99 19.37 25.54 -4.08
CA LYS A 99 20.77 25.98 -4.09
C LYS A 99 21.32 26.08 -5.51
N THR A 100 21.12 25.07 -6.34
CA THR A 100 21.58 25.08 -7.74
C THR A 100 20.91 26.20 -8.55
N ALA A 101 19.61 26.44 -8.33
CA ALA A 101 18.88 27.53 -8.97
C ALA A 101 19.42 28.92 -8.56
N GLU A 102 19.83 29.09 -7.30
CA GLU A 102 20.44 30.34 -6.81
C GLU A 102 21.86 30.55 -7.39
N GLU A 103 22.67 29.50 -7.48
CA GLU A 103 24.00 29.56 -8.10
C GLU A 103 23.95 29.85 -9.60
N LEU A 104 22.96 29.30 -10.32
CA LEU A 104 22.74 29.59 -11.74
C LEU A 104 22.34 31.06 -11.97
N LYS A 105 21.55 31.66 -11.08
CA LYS A 105 21.20 33.09 -11.15
C LYS A 105 22.42 33.98 -10.89
N LYS A 106 23.29 33.63 -9.93
CA LYS A 106 24.54 34.36 -9.66
C LYS A 106 25.56 34.28 -10.80
N LYS A 107 25.52 33.25 -11.64
CA LYS A 107 26.40 33.10 -12.81
C LYS A 107 25.89 33.80 -14.09
N GLN A 108 24.62 34.23 -14.15
CA GLN A 108 24.07 34.97 -15.29
C GLN A 108 24.33 36.49 -15.25
N ASP A 109 24.89 37.02 -14.14
CA ASP A 109 25.29 38.43 -13.98
C ASP A 109 26.79 38.69 -14.24
N ALA A 110 27.55 37.69 -14.70
CA ALA A 110 28.94 37.91 -15.14
C ALA A 110 28.97 38.35 -16.61
N PRO A 111 29.53 39.53 -16.96
CA PRO A 111 29.53 40.04 -18.33
C PRO A 111 30.29 39.11 -19.28
N PRO A 112 29.85 39.00 -20.56
CA PRO A 112 30.58 38.22 -21.56
C PRO A 112 31.92 38.90 -21.81
N ALA A 113 33.01 38.22 -21.43
CA ALA A 113 34.34 38.60 -21.86
C ALA A 113 34.42 38.38 -23.39
N LYS A 114 34.16 39.44 -24.15
CA LYS A 114 34.85 39.66 -25.41
C LYS A 114 36.32 39.88 -25.07
N ASP A 115 37.20 39.04 -25.59
CA ASP A 115 38.31 39.52 -26.39
C ASP A 115 38.95 38.37 -27.19
N ALA A 116 38.84 38.53 -28.51
CA ALA A 116 39.81 38.23 -29.55
C ALA A 116 40.64 36.91 -29.50
N GLN A 117 40.34 36.02 -30.45
CA GLN A 117 41.38 35.37 -31.28
C GLN A 117 42.21 36.45 -32.02
N PRO A 118 43.48 36.23 -32.44
CA PRO A 118 43.91 35.01 -33.12
C PRO A 118 45.38 34.57 -32.89
N ALA A 119 45.71 33.32 -33.22
CA ALA A 119 46.85 32.99 -34.10
C ALA A 119 46.96 31.47 -34.29
N ALA A 120 46.96 31.08 -35.56
CA ALA A 120 47.33 29.77 -36.05
C ALA A 120 48.79 29.43 -35.71
N LYS A 121 49.06 28.14 -35.45
CA LYS A 121 50.19 27.44 -36.06
C LYS A 121 49.83 25.98 -36.27
N GLU A 122 49.77 25.63 -37.55
CA GLU A 122 49.69 24.28 -38.08
C GLU A 122 50.95 23.47 -37.75
N GLY A 123 50.76 22.15 -37.62
CA GLY A 123 51.70 21.15 -38.16
C GLY A 123 52.63 20.45 -37.17
N ASN A 124 52.32 19.22 -36.79
CA ASN A 124 53.11 18.08 -37.27
C ASN A 124 52.29 16.77 -37.27
N LYS A 125 52.33 16.07 -38.40
CA LYS A 125 51.89 14.70 -38.60
C LYS A 125 52.99 13.74 -38.11
N ASP A 126 52.64 12.45 -38.04
CA ASP A 126 53.45 11.27 -37.71
C ASP A 126 53.63 10.99 -36.20
N ALA A 127 53.33 9.78 -35.68
CA ALA A 127 53.38 8.48 -36.30
C ALA A 127 52.35 7.49 -35.71
N THR A 128 51.55 6.87 -36.59
CA THR A 128 51.14 5.47 -36.47
C THR A 128 50.88 4.97 -37.89
N ARG A 129 51.71 4.01 -38.30
CA ARG A 129 51.61 3.11 -39.46
C ARG A 129 52.44 3.45 -40.70
#